data_AF-A0A8T9BMI9-F1
#
_entry.id   AF-A0A8T9BMI9-F1
#
_cell.length_a   1.000
_cell.length_b   1.000
_cell.length_c   1.000
_cell.angle_alpha   90.00
_cell.angle_beta   90.00
_cell.angle_gamma   90.00
#
_symmetry.space_group_name_H-M   'P 1'
#
loop_
_entity.id
_entity.type
_entity.pdbx_description
1 polymer ?
#
loop_
_entity_poly.entity_id
_entity_poly.type
_entity_poly.pdbx_seq_one_letter_code
_entity_poly.pdbx_strand_id
1 'polypeptide(L)'
;MDIHEKEALVELEKGESPGPVPSQERWMLWTDTGLAILYKIILSIAALLFLGHNFFCTARPKLVTTQVDGVPQFVLDYGISLIPSPWTWLTTPAPLTYLDTAEAYFPSDISAQITYTHPAINGTSMHEDEDDLPTLNTTNLHILNKYGDNGTNIYLTSNTDVTSSPSWLTGVVPNSTSGKTSHAISCAIIIYPKPSLSVTDVFYFYFYAYNQGNTVLGRELGDHIGDWEHNMIRFQDGVPQAMWFSQHSNGQAFTYPSLEKLNSGPGKGKRPINYSARGSHANYATTGKHDHTIPDLNLPNGFIIDYTSKGTLWDPVLNAYFYNYNGSTNTFEGINGAPEGAMHFRGHWGDEQYPVGDPRQPEPFFGFVKYVSGPTGPQDKYLGRGNVCPGNGIPCFIRDRLGP
;
A
#
# COMPACT_ATOMS: atom_id res chain seq x y z
N MET A 1 5.82 89.06 0.88
CA MET A 1 5.33 90.19 0.07
C MET A 1 5.12 89.69 -1.35
N ASP A 2 4.15 90.25 -2.06
CA ASP A 2 3.33 89.52 -3.04
C ASP A 2 3.93 89.22 -4.44
N ILE A 3 3.32 88.20 -5.07
CA ILE A 3 3.06 87.94 -6.52
C ILE A 3 3.24 89.16 -7.47
N HIS A 4 3.70 89.07 -8.74
CA HIS A 4 3.22 88.33 -9.95
C HIS A 4 4.22 88.50 -11.14
N GLU A 5 4.18 87.86 -12.33
CA GLU A 5 3.49 86.63 -12.81
C GLU A 5 4.39 85.75 -13.73
N LYS A 6 4.45 85.99 -15.07
CA LYS A 6 5.02 85.11 -16.13
C LYS A 6 5.46 85.88 -17.37
N GLU A 7 6.29 85.24 -18.23
CA GLU A 7 6.29 85.44 -19.70
C GLU A 7 6.50 84.10 -20.43
N ALA A 8 6.15 84.03 -21.74
CA ALA A 8 6.13 82.80 -22.53
C ALA A 8 6.21 83.04 -24.07
N LEU A 9 7.03 82.24 -24.77
CA LEU A 9 6.90 81.81 -26.21
C LEU A 9 7.04 82.93 -27.31
N VAL A 10 7.48 82.71 -28.58
CA VAL A 10 7.81 81.49 -29.37
C VAL A 10 8.76 81.80 -30.58
N GLU A 11 9.43 80.75 -31.11
CA GLU A 11 10.15 80.47 -32.40
C GLU A 11 10.54 81.52 -33.48
N LEU A 12 11.66 81.24 -34.19
CA LEU A 12 11.69 80.89 -35.64
C LEU A 12 13.08 80.39 -36.15
N GLU A 13 13.11 79.61 -37.24
CA GLU A 13 14.29 78.88 -37.79
C GLU A 13 15.20 79.67 -38.79
N LYS A 14 16.49 79.27 -38.90
CA LYS A 14 17.26 78.86 -40.12
C LYS A 14 18.76 79.28 -40.14
N GLY A 15 19.63 78.45 -40.71
CA GLY A 15 20.93 78.88 -41.29
C GLY A 15 22.17 77.98 -41.04
N GLU A 16 22.97 77.72 -42.07
CA GLU A 16 24.14 76.80 -42.12
C GLU A 16 25.48 77.39 -41.62
N SER A 17 26.46 76.52 -41.28
CA SER A 17 27.87 76.52 -41.81
C SER A 17 28.78 75.54 -41.00
N PRO A 18 30.10 75.43 -41.29
CA PRO A 18 30.71 74.35 -42.05
C PRO A 18 31.41 73.25 -41.20
N GLY A 19 31.72 72.10 -41.84
CA GLY A 19 32.13 70.87 -41.15
C GLY A 19 33.62 70.72 -40.76
N PRO A 20 33.97 69.67 -39.98
CA PRO A 20 35.32 69.42 -39.49
C PRO A 20 36.12 68.38 -40.31
N VAL A 21 37.45 68.48 -40.21
CA VAL A 21 38.46 67.55 -40.77
C VAL A 21 38.44 66.21 -40.00
N PRO A 22 38.62 65.05 -40.66
CA PRO A 22 38.64 63.76 -39.97
C PRO A 22 39.94 63.54 -39.19
N SER A 23 39.85 63.45 -37.86
CA SER A 23 40.93 62.93 -37.01
C SER A 23 40.96 61.39 -37.08
N GLN A 24 42.14 60.81 -37.29
CA GLN A 24 42.31 59.35 -37.32
C GLN A 24 41.87 58.69 -36.00
N GLU A 25 40.84 57.85 -36.05
CA GLU A 25 40.59 56.88 -34.97
C GLU A 25 41.72 55.84 -34.97
N ARG A 26 42.58 55.92 -33.95
CA ARG A 26 43.58 54.89 -33.67
C ARG A 26 42.87 53.64 -33.16
N TRP A 27 42.49 52.76 -34.08
CA TRP A 27 42.07 51.40 -33.75
C TRP A 27 43.16 50.73 -32.91
N MET A 28 42.78 50.33 -31.70
CA MET A 28 43.68 49.68 -30.76
C MET A 28 43.99 48.27 -31.28
N LEU A 29 45.14 48.09 -31.93
CA LEU A 29 45.62 46.76 -32.32
C LEU A 29 45.74 45.90 -31.06
N TRP A 30 44.86 44.91 -30.95
CA TRP A 30 44.99 43.84 -29.97
C TRP A 30 46.28 43.08 -30.29
N THR A 31 47.32 43.35 -29.51
CA THR A 31 48.56 42.55 -29.51
C THR A 31 48.23 41.07 -29.32
N ASP A 32 48.99 40.16 -29.95
CA ASP A 32 48.75 38.71 -29.87
C ASP A 32 48.62 38.18 -28.43
N THR A 33 49.27 38.85 -27.49
CA THR A 33 49.13 38.61 -26.05
C THR A 33 47.71 38.76 -25.52
N GLY A 34 46.93 39.74 -26.01
CA GLY A 34 45.54 39.95 -25.59
C GLY A 34 44.60 38.83 -26.03
N LEU A 35 44.72 38.39 -27.30
CA LEU A 35 43.96 37.25 -27.82
C LEU A 35 44.34 35.96 -27.08
N ALA A 36 45.63 35.74 -26.82
CA ALA A 36 46.12 34.57 -26.09
C ALA A 36 45.62 34.54 -24.63
N ILE A 37 45.51 35.69 -23.96
CA ILE A 37 44.93 35.78 -22.61
C ILE A 37 43.44 35.45 -22.64
N LEU A 38 42.68 35.99 -23.61
CA LEU A 38 41.25 35.70 -23.76
C LEU A 38 40.99 34.20 -24.01
N TYR A 39 41.76 33.57 -24.91
CA TYR A 39 41.69 32.13 -25.17
C TYR A 39 42.02 31.29 -23.93
N LYS A 40 43.02 31.69 -23.14
CA LYS A 40 43.35 31.01 -21.87
C LYS A 40 42.21 31.12 -20.86
N ILE A 41 41.59 32.29 -20.71
CA ILE A 41 40.44 32.48 -19.81
C ILE A 41 39.26 31.60 -20.25
N ILE A 42 38.93 31.57 -21.55
CA ILE A 42 37.85 30.74 -22.09
C ILE A 42 38.15 29.24 -21.85
N LEU A 43 39.38 28.80 -22.11
CA LEU A 43 39.79 27.40 -21.85
C LEU A 43 39.79 27.06 -20.36
N SER A 44 40.18 27.97 -19.47
CA SER A 44 40.11 27.77 -18.01
C SER A 44 38.67 27.70 -17.51
N ILE A 45 37.77 28.53 -18.03
CA ILE A 45 36.34 28.47 -17.69
C ILE A 45 35.72 27.17 -18.23
N ALA A 46 36.02 26.78 -19.47
CA ALA A 46 35.57 25.51 -20.04
C ALA A 46 36.10 24.31 -19.25
N ALA A 47 37.36 24.33 -18.81
CA ALA A 47 37.95 23.30 -17.96
C ALA A 47 37.30 23.28 -16.56
N LEU A 48 37.02 24.43 -15.95
CA LEU A 48 36.30 24.51 -14.67
C LEU A 48 34.86 24.04 -14.77
N LEU A 49 34.17 24.28 -15.90
CA LEU A 49 32.84 23.74 -16.18
C LEU A 49 32.89 22.23 -16.42
N PHE A 50 33.89 21.70 -17.13
CA PHE A 50 34.10 20.26 -17.29
C PHE A 50 34.45 19.57 -15.98
N LEU A 51 35.31 20.16 -15.15
CA LEU A 51 35.65 19.65 -13.82
C LEU A 51 34.45 19.73 -12.87
N GLY A 52 33.71 20.84 -12.90
CA GLY A 52 32.46 21.00 -12.14
C GLY A 52 31.38 19.99 -12.56
N HIS A 53 31.24 19.70 -13.85
CA HIS A 53 30.31 18.68 -14.35
C HIS A 53 30.71 17.26 -13.87
N ASN A 54 32.00 16.99 -13.73
CA ASN A 54 32.50 15.74 -13.13
C ASN A 54 32.39 15.70 -11.59
N PHE A 55 32.46 16.85 -10.90
CA PHE A 55 32.31 16.94 -9.44
C PHE A 55 30.85 16.98 -8.96
N PHE A 56 29.89 17.35 -9.82
CA PHE A 56 28.45 17.19 -9.56
C PHE A 56 27.88 15.86 -10.07
N CYS A 57 28.73 14.86 -10.33
CA CYS A 57 28.33 13.46 -10.18
C CYS A 57 28.07 13.16 -8.70
N THR A 58 26.93 13.62 -8.16
CA THR A 58 26.35 13.01 -6.97
C THR A 58 26.27 11.51 -7.25
N ALA A 59 26.90 10.70 -6.40
CA ALA A 59 26.89 9.26 -6.56
C ALA A 59 25.42 8.81 -6.64
N ARG A 60 24.99 8.30 -7.80
CA ARG A 60 23.64 7.78 -7.95
C ARG A 60 23.43 6.74 -6.84
N PRO A 61 22.36 6.83 -6.04
CA PRO A 61 22.13 5.86 -4.99
C PRO A 61 22.16 4.46 -5.60
N LYS A 62 22.95 3.55 -5.02
CA LYS A 62 23.00 2.16 -5.47
C LYS A 62 21.57 1.62 -5.45
N LEU A 63 21.11 1.14 -6.59
CA LEU A 63 19.83 0.47 -6.66
C LEU A 63 19.91 -0.86 -5.91
N VAL A 64 19.03 -1.01 -4.93
CA VAL A 64 18.84 -2.24 -4.18
C VAL A 64 17.55 -2.87 -4.71
N THR A 65 17.68 -3.95 -5.47
CA THR A 65 16.58 -4.88 -5.70
C THR A 65 16.34 -5.64 -4.42
N THR A 66 15.15 -5.56 -3.85
CA THR A 66 14.77 -6.43 -2.72
C THR A 66 14.72 -7.87 -3.24
N GLN A 67 15.69 -8.68 -2.83
CA GLN A 67 15.72 -10.12 -3.05
C GLN A 67 15.37 -10.81 -1.74
N VAL A 68 14.44 -11.76 -1.79
CA VAL A 68 14.14 -12.69 -0.69
C VAL A 68 14.41 -14.08 -1.23
N ASP A 69 15.38 -14.78 -0.66
CA ASP A 69 15.77 -16.10 -1.16
C ASP A 69 14.59 -17.07 -1.10
N GLY A 70 14.42 -17.88 -2.14
CA GLY A 70 13.25 -18.76 -2.31
C GLY A 70 12.00 -18.09 -2.91
N VAL A 71 11.92 -16.75 -2.94
CA VAL A 71 10.79 -16.02 -3.55
C VAL A 71 11.12 -15.64 -5.00
N PRO A 72 10.27 -15.96 -6.00
CA PRO A 72 10.47 -15.52 -7.38
C PRO A 72 10.52 -13.99 -7.47
N GLN A 73 11.50 -13.42 -8.17
CA GLN A 73 11.75 -11.97 -8.15
C GLN A 73 10.55 -11.12 -8.65
N PHE A 74 9.73 -11.68 -9.55
CA PHE A 74 8.48 -11.04 -9.98
C PHE A 74 7.44 -10.91 -8.86
N VAL A 75 7.54 -11.60 -7.72
CA VAL A 75 6.68 -11.38 -6.54
C VAL A 75 7.06 -10.09 -5.81
N LEU A 76 8.32 -9.66 -5.90
CA LEU A 76 8.92 -8.66 -5.02
C LEU A 76 9.13 -7.29 -5.67
N ASP A 77 9.45 -7.27 -6.97
CA ASP A 77 10.42 -6.31 -7.50
C ASP A 77 10.22 -4.84 -7.07
N TYR A 78 11.26 -4.28 -6.48
CA TYR A 78 11.37 -2.86 -6.15
C TYR A 78 12.71 -2.34 -6.65
N GLY A 79 12.71 -1.21 -7.35
CA GLY A 79 13.89 -0.66 -8.02
C GLY A 79 13.95 -0.97 -9.53
N ILE A 80 14.89 -0.34 -10.23
CA ILE A 80 15.09 -0.47 -11.68
C ILE A 80 16.21 -1.49 -11.93
N SER A 81 15.92 -2.55 -12.69
CA SER A 81 16.98 -3.40 -13.25
C SER A 81 17.86 -2.58 -14.21
N LEU A 82 19.16 -2.55 -13.96
CA LEU A 82 20.14 -1.78 -14.75
C LEU A 82 20.73 -2.56 -15.94
N ILE A 83 20.23 -3.76 -16.24
CA ILE A 83 20.73 -4.58 -17.35
C ILE A 83 19.84 -4.35 -18.59
N PRO A 84 20.32 -3.70 -19.67
CA PRO A 84 19.58 -3.61 -20.92
C PRO A 84 19.66 -4.95 -21.67
N SER A 85 18.79 -5.89 -21.31
CA SER A 85 18.49 -7.05 -22.16
C SER A 85 17.15 -6.84 -22.87
N PRO A 86 17.00 -7.28 -24.14
CA PRO A 86 15.75 -7.11 -24.89
C PRO A 86 14.52 -7.78 -24.23
N TRP A 87 14.74 -8.60 -23.19
CA TRP A 87 13.70 -9.29 -22.42
C TRP A 87 13.47 -8.72 -21.00
N THR A 88 14.15 -7.62 -20.60
CA THR A 88 14.11 -7.08 -19.22
C THR A 88 12.91 -6.19 -18.88
N TRP A 89 11.81 -6.30 -19.62
CA TRP A 89 10.53 -5.68 -19.29
C TRP A 89 9.74 -6.47 -18.23
N LEU A 90 10.41 -7.27 -17.38
CA LEU A 90 9.75 -7.88 -16.24
C LEU A 90 9.18 -6.77 -15.33
N THR A 91 7.88 -6.91 -15.14
CA THR A 91 6.98 -5.96 -14.53
C THR A 91 7.07 -6.10 -13.02
N THR A 92 7.13 -4.99 -12.29
CA THR A 92 7.09 -5.03 -10.82
C THR A 92 5.64 -5.02 -10.35
N PRO A 93 5.11 -6.06 -9.69
CA PRO A 93 3.67 -6.19 -9.52
C PRO A 93 3.20 -6.12 -8.07
N ALA A 94 4.09 -6.26 -7.08
CA ALA A 94 3.73 -6.11 -5.68
C ALA A 94 2.93 -4.82 -5.48
N PRO A 95 1.69 -4.87 -4.95
CA PRO A 95 0.90 -3.67 -4.74
C PRO A 95 1.57 -2.75 -3.72
N LEU A 96 1.36 -1.46 -3.87
CA LEU A 96 1.56 -0.48 -2.81
C LEU A 96 0.20 -0.07 -2.28
N THR A 97 0.05 0.03 -0.97
CA THR A 97 -1.21 0.40 -0.34
C THR A 97 -1.14 1.85 0.13
N TYR A 98 -2.04 2.71 -0.34
CA TYR A 98 -2.36 3.93 0.40
C TYR A 98 -3.39 3.59 1.47
N LEU A 99 -3.07 3.96 2.71
CA LEU A 99 -4.04 4.09 3.79
C LEU A 99 -4.74 5.45 3.68
N ASP A 100 -5.95 5.58 4.21
CA ASP A 100 -6.70 6.82 4.13
C ASP A 100 -6.01 7.99 4.89
N THR A 101 -6.25 9.22 4.44
CA THR A 101 -5.74 10.44 5.11
C THR A 101 -6.28 10.64 6.53
N ALA A 102 -7.39 10.02 6.88
CA ALA A 102 -7.95 9.98 8.22
C ALA A 102 -7.91 8.57 8.84
N GLU A 103 -6.98 7.71 8.40
CA GLU A 103 -6.78 6.40 9.03
C GLU A 103 -6.34 6.53 10.50
N ALA A 104 -6.93 5.68 11.35
CA ALA A 104 -6.63 5.56 12.77
C ALA A 104 -6.16 4.13 13.15
N TYR A 105 -6.49 3.13 12.33
CA TYR A 105 -6.17 1.73 12.54
C TYR A 105 -5.15 1.29 11.49
N PHE A 106 -3.89 1.21 11.90
CA PHE A 106 -2.77 0.95 10.98
C PHE A 106 -2.44 -0.55 10.91
N PRO A 107 -1.68 -1.00 9.89
CA PRO A 107 -1.23 -2.39 9.80
C PRO A 107 -0.55 -2.84 11.09
N SER A 108 -0.91 -4.02 11.57
CA SER A 108 -0.61 -4.50 12.92
C SER A 108 0.30 -5.73 12.87
N ASP A 109 1.00 -6.05 13.95
CA ASP A 109 1.86 -7.24 13.98
C ASP A 109 1.04 -8.52 14.22
N ILE A 110 1.23 -9.53 13.37
CA ILE A 110 0.48 -10.81 13.43
C ILE A 110 0.74 -11.56 14.75
N SER A 111 1.95 -11.47 15.31
CA SER A 111 2.29 -12.12 16.59
C SER A 111 1.78 -11.35 17.81
N ALA A 112 1.68 -10.02 17.70
CA ALA A 112 1.07 -9.18 18.72
C ALA A 112 -0.42 -9.53 18.92
N GLN A 113 -1.17 -9.83 17.84
CA GLN A 113 -2.57 -10.30 17.97
C GLN A 113 -2.68 -11.48 18.95
N ILE A 114 -1.84 -12.52 18.74
CA ILE A 114 -1.83 -13.73 19.56
C ILE A 114 -1.38 -13.42 21.01
N THR A 115 -0.56 -12.38 21.20
CA THR A 115 -0.06 -11.96 22.53
C THR A 115 -1.11 -11.19 23.33
N TYR A 116 -1.95 -10.40 22.66
CA TYR A 116 -3.01 -9.58 23.29
C TYR A 116 -4.39 -10.27 23.34
N THR A 117 -4.46 -11.54 22.96
CA THR A 117 -5.67 -12.36 22.99
C THR A 117 -5.45 -13.67 23.74
N HIS A 118 -6.53 -14.41 23.98
CA HIS A 118 -6.54 -15.79 24.45
C HIS A 118 -7.59 -16.59 23.65
N PRO A 119 -7.41 -17.91 23.49
CA PRO A 119 -8.42 -18.75 22.86
C PRO A 119 -9.65 -18.91 23.77
N ALA A 120 -10.83 -18.71 23.21
CA ALA A 120 -12.11 -18.90 23.88
C ALA A 120 -13.12 -19.65 23.00
N ILE A 121 -14.08 -20.33 23.63
CA ILE A 121 -15.22 -21.00 22.98
C ILE A 121 -16.49 -20.58 23.71
N ASN A 122 -17.52 -20.10 22.99
CA ASN A 122 -18.78 -19.62 23.58
C ASN A 122 -18.54 -18.58 24.70
N GLY A 123 -17.67 -17.59 24.46
CA GLY A 123 -17.24 -16.59 25.44
C GLY A 123 -16.47 -17.11 26.68
N THR A 124 -16.15 -18.41 26.77
CA THR A 124 -15.40 -18.99 27.90
C THR A 124 -13.94 -19.23 27.50
N SER A 125 -13.00 -18.69 28.28
CA SER A 125 -11.57 -18.85 28.04
C SER A 125 -11.12 -20.31 28.19
N MET A 126 -10.22 -20.77 27.33
CA MET A 126 -9.60 -22.11 27.42
C MET A 126 -8.41 -22.15 28.42
N HIS A 127 -8.28 -21.15 29.29
CA HIS A 127 -7.23 -21.05 30.32
C HIS A 127 -7.77 -21.31 31.74
N GLU A 128 -8.31 -22.50 32.00
CA GLU A 128 -8.59 -22.99 33.36
C GLU A 128 -8.19 -24.47 33.49
N ASP A 129 -6.91 -24.73 33.83
CA ASP A 129 -6.31 -25.96 34.37
C ASP A 129 -6.56 -27.36 33.71
N GLU A 130 -7.45 -27.51 32.73
CA GLU A 130 -7.84 -28.82 32.16
C GLU A 130 -7.18 -29.16 30.80
N ASP A 131 -6.80 -28.16 29.99
CA ASP A 131 -6.42 -28.35 28.57
C ASP A 131 -4.89 -28.41 28.28
N ASP A 132 -4.03 -28.18 29.29
CA ASP A 132 -2.54 -28.18 29.19
C ASP A 132 -1.97 -27.34 28.01
N LEU A 133 -2.63 -26.22 27.65
CA LEU A 133 -2.24 -25.39 26.51
C LEU A 133 -0.87 -24.69 26.73
N PRO A 134 0.10 -24.86 25.80
CA PRO A 134 1.35 -24.10 25.85
C PRO A 134 1.13 -22.63 25.45
N THR A 135 2.09 -21.76 25.77
CA THR A 135 2.09 -20.37 25.29
C THR A 135 1.98 -20.32 23.76
N LEU A 136 0.90 -19.73 23.27
CA LEU A 136 0.59 -19.63 21.86
C LEU A 136 1.43 -18.55 21.18
N ASN A 137 1.78 -18.79 19.92
CA ASN A 137 2.53 -17.91 19.03
C ASN A 137 2.29 -18.34 17.57
N THR A 138 2.87 -17.60 16.64
CA THR A 138 2.70 -17.83 15.20
C THR A 138 3.14 -19.22 14.72
N THR A 139 4.00 -19.93 15.45
CA THR A 139 4.50 -21.26 15.05
C THR A 139 3.58 -22.39 15.52
N ASN A 140 2.88 -22.23 16.64
CA ASN A 140 2.07 -23.30 17.26
C ASN A 140 0.55 -23.03 17.29
N LEU A 141 0.05 -21.87 16.83
CA LEU A 141 -1.38 -21.53 16.93
C LEU A 141 -2.34 -22.62 16.39
N HIS A 142 -1.96 -23.32 15.32
CA HIS A 142 -2.71 -24.45 14.76
C HIS A 142 -3.02 -25.61 15.73
N ILE A 143 -2.37 -25.71 16.90
CA ILE A 143 -2.73 -26.75 17.89
C ILE A 143 -4.17 -26.60 18.39
N LEU A 144 -4.72 -25.38 18.35
CA LEU A 144 -6.11 -25.08 18.68
C LEU A 144 -7.10 -25.84 17.78
N ASN A 145 -6.69 -26.24 16.56
CA ASN A 145 -7.50 -27.05 15.66
C ASN A 145 -7.86 -28.46 16.20
N LYS A 146 -7.28 -28.88 17.34
CA LYS A 146 -7.63 -30.13 18.03
C LYS A 146 -8.85 -30.01 18.95
N TYR A 147 -9.26 -28.80 19.29
CA TYR A 147 -10.30 -28.49 20.27
C TYR A 147 -11.56 -27.96 19.59
N GLY A 148 -12.68 -27.90 20.31
CA GLY A 148 -13.97 -27.44 19.78
C GLY A 148 -14.41 -28.23 18.53
N ASP A 149 -15.02 -27.55 17.56
CA ASP A 149 -15.29 -28.10 16.23
C ASP A 149 -14.04 -28.01 15.35
N ASN A 150 -13.00 -28.77 15.70
CA ASN A 150 -11.75 -28.83 14.94
C ASN A 150 -11.10 -27.44 14.74
N GLY A 151 -11.23 -26.57 15.75
CA GLY A 151 -10.76 -25.18 15.79
C GLY A 151 -11.66 -24.11 15.19
N THR A 152 -12.74 -24.45 14.47
CA THR A 152 -13.54 -23.45 13.72
C THR A 152 -14.31 -22.49 14.62
N ASN A 153 -14.73 -22.95 15.80
CA ASN A 153 -15.48 -22.17 16.79
C ASN A 153 -14.60 -21.61 17.92
N ILE A 154 -13.29 -21.48 17.69
CA ILE A 154 -12.35 -20.87 18.64
C ILE A 154 -12.10 -19.42 18.22
N TYR A 155 -12.21 -18.52 19.19
CA TYR A 155 -12.05 -17.08 19.02
C TYR A 155 -10.82 -16.58 19.78
N LEU A 156 -9.95 -15.82 19.12
CA LEU A 156 -8.85 -15.12 19.76
C LEU A 156 -9.39 -13.87 20.48
N THR A 157 -9.99 -14.08 21.63
CA THR A 157 -10.68 -13.06 22.42
C THR A 157 -9.69 -12.14 23.12
N SER A 158 -9.94 -10.84 23.10
CA SER A 158 -9.06 -9.83 23.70
C SER A 158 -8.84 -10.04 25.21
N ASN A 159 -7.60 -9.87 25.64
CA ASN A 159 -7.21 -9.85 27.05
C ASN A 159 -7.65 -8.55 27.78
N THR A 160 -8.26 -7.59 27.08
CA THR A 160 -8.65 -6.26 27.58
C THR A 160 -9.98 -5.81 27.00
N ASP A 161 -10.76 -5.00 27.73
CA ASP A 161 -11.97 -4.40 27.16
C ASP A 161 -11.63 -3.48 25.98
N VAL A 162 -12.03 -3.86 24.77
CA VAL A 162 -11.75 -3.12 23.53
C VAL A 162 -12.40 -1.74 23.51
N THR A 163 -13.48 -1.52 24.27
CA THR A 163 -14.12 -0.19 24.38
C THR A 163 -13.23 0.82 25.11
N SER A 164 -12.22 0.36 25.86
CA SER A 164 -11.18 1.23 26.43
C SER A 164 -10.17 1.75 25.40
N SER A 165 -10.31 1.36 24.13
CA SER A 165 -9.40 1.71 23.02
C SER A 165 -7.92 1.35 23.29
N PRO A 166 -7.61 0.08 23.64
CA PRO A 166 -6.24 -0.32 23.96
C PRO A 166 -5.30 -0.14 22.75
N SER A 167 -4.12 0.42 22.99
CA SER A 167 -3.22 0.94 21.95
C SER A 167 -2.64 -0.10 20.98
N TRP A 168 -2.82 -1.40 21.24
CA TRP A 168 -2.41 -2.45 20.30
C TRP A 168 -3.38 -2.57 19.11
N LEU A 169 -4.63 -2.11 19.25
CA LEU A 169 -5.63 -2.08 18.18
C LEU A 169 -5.32 -1.06 17.08
N THR A 170 -4.59 0.02 17.39
CA THR A 170 -4.26 1.08 16.41
C THR A 170 -3.08 0.71 15.49
N GLY A 171 -2.40 -0.41 15.72
CA GLY A 171 -1.31 -0.90 14.88
C GLY A 171 -0.08 0.01 14.77
N VAL A 172 0.65 -0.11 13.66
CA VAL A 172 1.92 0.57 13.42
C VAL A 172 1.87 1.43 12.17
N VAL A 173 1.99 2.75 12.34
CA VAL A 173 2.06 3.71 11.23
C VAL A 173 3.28 3.39 10.32
N PRO A 174 3.08 3.14 9.01
CA PRO A 174 4.18 2.95 8.08
C PRO A 174 5.10 4.18 8.02
N ASN A 175 6.41 3.96 7.94
CA ASN A 175 7.39 5.04 7.83
C ASN A 175 7.16 5.86 6.56
N SER A 176 6.99 7.18 6.71
CA SER A 176 6.62 8.09 5.61
C SER A 176 7.63 8.19 4.45
N THR A 177 8.87 7.71 4.63
CA THR A 177 9.92 7.72 3.60
C THR A 177 10.08 6.36 2.92
N SER A 178 10.06 5.27 3.68
CA SER A 178 10.28 3.92 3.15
C SER A 178 9.00 3.11 2.90
N GLY A 179 7.85 3.53 3.42
CA GLY A 179 6.63 2.75 3.45
C GLY A 179 6.68 1.54 4.39
N LYS A 180 7.71 1.42 5.24
CA LYS A 180 7.95 0.23 6.07
C LYS A 180 7.29 0.35 7.46
N THR A 181 6.56 -0.67 7.91
CA THR A 181 6.13 -0.82 9.31
C THR A 181 7.35 -1.12 10.20
N SER A 182 7.57 -0.39 11.29
CA SER A 182 8.75 -0.62 12.14
C SER A 182 8.42 -1.61 13.25
N HIS A 183 9.21 -2.68 13.39
CA HIS A 183 9.03 -3.72 14.40
C HIS A 183 7.68 -4.46 14.35
N ALA A 184 7.05 -4.55 13.17
CA ALA A 184 5.83 -5.31 12.94
C ALA A 184 5.87 -6.04 11.59
N ILE A 185 5.52 -7.33 11.60
CA ILE A 185 5.25 -8.14 10.41
C ILE A 185 3.73 -8.17 10.23
N SER A 186 3.26 -7.33 9.32
CA SER A 186 1.83 -7.03 9.11
C SER A 186 1.26 -7.66 7.83
N CYS A 187 2.04 -8.51 7.18
CA CYS A 187 1.70 -9.10 5.90
C CYS A 187 2.03 -10.59 5.85
N ALA A 188 1.24 -11.32 5.07
CA ALA A 188 1.57 -12.65 4.58
C ALA A 188 1.47 -12.65 3.05
N ILE A 189 2.55 -13.04 2.37
CA ILE A 189 2.62 -13.12 0.91
C ILE A 189 2.64 -14.60 0.53
N ILE A 190 1.56 -15.04 -0.12
CA ILE A 190 1.28 -16.46 -0.37
C ILE A 190 1.34 -16.70 -1.87
N ILE A 191 2.24 -17.58 -2.29
CA ILE A 191 2.54 -17.87 -3.69
C ILE A 191 1.92 -19.23 -4.04
N TYR A 192 0.90 -19.23 -4.91
CA TYR A 192 0.27 -20.45 -5.40
C TYR A 192 0.62 -20.69 -6.88
N PRO A 193 1.67 -21.49 -7.17
CA PRO A 193 1.91 -21.98 -8.53
C PRO A 193 0.79 -22.97 -8.88
N LYS A 194 0.02 -22.68 -9.94
CA LYS A 194 -1.12 -23.51 -10.32
C LYS A 194 -0.63 -24.75 -11.09
N PRO A 195 -1.35 -25.89 -11.05
CA PRO A 195 -0.98 -27.09 -11.82
C PRO A 195 -0.95 -26.90 -13.35
N SER A 196 -1.60 -25.87 -13.88
CA SER A 196 -1.60 -25.52 -15.30
C SER A 196 -0.36 -24.70 -15.69
N LEU A 197 0.26 -25.06 -16.82
CA LEU A 197 1.42 -24.41 -17.44
C LEU A 197 1.52 -22.90 -17.14
N SER A 198 2.48 -22.58 -16.28
CA SER A 198 2.99 -21.24 -15.95
C SER A 198 2.00 -20.18 -15.42
N VAL A 199 0.83 -20.58 -14.90
CA VAL A 199 -0.02 -19.67 -14.10
C VAL A 199 0.43 -19.67 -12.63
N THR A 200 0.57 -18.49 -12.02
CA THR A 200 0.80 -18.32 -10.58
C THR A 200 -0.16 -17.28 -10.03
N ASP A 201 -0.87 -17.58 -8.95
CA ASP A 201 -1.62 -16.59 -8.19
C ASP A 201 -0.81 -16.18 -6.96
N VAL A 202 -0.60 -14.89 -6.74
CA VAL A 202 0.13 -14.37 -5.58
C VAL A 202 -0.80 -13.50 -4.76
N PHE A 203 -1.00 -13.87 -3.50
CA PHE A 203 -1.85 -13.18 -2.56
C PHE A 203 -0.99 -12.30 -1.66
N TYR A 204 -1.38 -11.05 -1.48
CA TYR A 204 -0.76 -10.08 -0.59
C TYR A 204 -1.78 -9.78 0.51
N PHE A 205 -1.66 -10.50 1.63
CA PHE A 205 -2.52 -10.30 2.80
C PHE A 205 -2.01 -9.17 3.67
N TYR A 206 -2.95 -8.43 4.23
CA TYR A 206 -2.76 -7.30 5.12
C TYR A 206 -3.45 -7.61 6.45
N PHE A 207 -2.72 -7.45 7.55
CA PHE A 207 -3.25 -7.68 8.89
C PHE A 207 -3.44 -6.38 9.66
N TYR A 208 -4.61 -6.18 10.24
CA TYR A 208 -4.93 -5.10 11.18
C TYR A 208 -5.47 -5.70 12.47
N ALA A 209 -5.17 -5.11 13.62
CA ALA A 209 -5.62 -5.61 14.93
C ALA A 209 -7.09 -5.27 15.23
N TYR A 210 -7.67 -4.33 14.48
CA TYR A 210 -9.05 -3.89 14.60
C TYR A 210 -9.59 -3.51 13.22
N ASN A 211 -10.86 -3.77 12.98
CA ASN A 211 -11.66 -3.20 11.90
C ASN A 211 -12.70 -2.28 12.53
N GLN A 212 -12.73 -1.01 12.11
CA GLN A 212 -13.82 -0.09 12.39
C GLN A 212 -14.84 -0.18 11.27
N GLY A 213 -16.03 -0.67 11.61
CA GLY A 213 -17.12 -0.83 10.69
C GLY A 213 -17.73 0.50 10.24
N ASN A 214 -18.64 0.44 9.28
CA ASN A 214 -19.20 1.66 8.70
C ASN A 214 -20.26 2.31 9.60
N THR A 215 -20.31 3.65 9.58
CA THR A 215 -21.36 4.40 10.28
C THR A 215 -22.58 4.62 9.36
N VAL A 216 -23.67 3.93 9.66
CA VAL A 216 -24.97 4.04 8.96
C VAL A 216 -25.95 4.82 9.84
N LEU A 217 -26.46 5.95 9.35
CA LEU A 217 -27.42 6.81 10.09
C LEU A 217 -26.97 7.20 11.52
N GLY A 218 -25.66 7.35 11.75
CA GLY A 218 -25.09 7.66 13.07
C GLY A 218 -24.94 6.45 14.01
N ARG A 219 -25.05 5.22 13.48
CA ARG A 219 -24.71 3.97 14.16
C ARG A 219 -23.52 3.31 13.48
N GLU A 220 -22.44 3.11 14.24
CA GLU A 220 -21.27 2.33 13.88
C GLU A 220 -21.61 0.83 13.99
N LEU A 221 -21.31 0.06 12.94
CA LEU A 221 -21.78 -1.31 12.75
C LEU A 221 -20.73 -2.15 12.02
N GLY A 222 -20.49 -3.37 12.50
CA GLY A 222 -19.56 -4.33 11.90
C GLY A 222 -18.12 -4.24 12.40
N ASP A 223 -17.87 -3.58 13.53
CA ASP A 223 -16.56 -3.55 14.19
C ASP A 223 -16.11 -4.96 14.57
N HIS A 224 -14.85 -5.30 14.36
CA HIS A 224 -14.30 -6.57 14.82
C HIS A 224 -12.82 -6.51 15.18
N ILE A 225 -12.42 -7.40 16.08
CA ILE A 225 -11.03 -7.58 16.51
C ILE A 225 -10.34 -8.47 15.47
N GLY A 226 -9.12 -8.08 15.08
CA GLY A 226 -8.36 -8.71 14.00
C GLY A 226 -9.00 -8.52 12.62
N ASP A 227 -8.18 -8.42 11.58
CA ASP A 227 -8.65 -8.22 10.21
C ASP A 227 -7.68 -8.82 9.19
N TRP A 228 -8.23 -9.47 8.16
CA TRP A 228 -7.48 -10.14 7.09
C TRP A 228 -8.04 -9.75 5.71
N GLU A 229 -7.52 -8.63 5.22
CA GLU A 229 -7.76 -8.10 3.87
C GLU A 229 -6.66 -8.58 2.89
N HIS A 230 -6.95 -8.59 1.58
CA HIS A 230 -5.96 -8.99 0.58
C HIS A 230 -6.18 -8.47 -0.84
N ASN A 231 -5.06 -8.25 -1.51
CA ASN A 231 -5.03 -8.34 -2.97
C ASN A 231 -4.58 -9.73 -3.44
N MET A 232 -4.97 -10.10 -4.65
CA MET A 232 -4.34 -11.23 -5.36
C MET A 232 -3.98 -10.79 -6.77
N ILE A 233 -2.77 -11.11 -7.24
CA ILE A 233 -2.35 -10.84 -8.62
C ILE A 233 -2.11 -12.16 -9.34
N ARG A 234 -2.76 -12.33 -10.48
CA ARG A 234 -2.58 -13.49 -11.37
C ARG A 234 -1.47 -13.22 -12.37
N PHE A 235 -0.53 -14.14 -12.45
CA PHE A 235 0.58 -14.15 -13.40
C PHE A 235 0.41 -15.27 -14.43
N GLN A 236 0.83 -14.97 -15.66
CA GLN A 236 1.07 -15.93 -16.73
C GLN A 236 2.53 -15.74 -17.14
N ASP A 237 3.37 -16.77 -17.02
CA ASP A 237 4.80 -16.70 -17.32
C ASP A 237 5.55 -15.57 -16.60
N GLY A 238 5.15 -15.28 -15.35
CA GLY A 238 5.68 -14.16 -14.55
C GLY A 238 5.18 -12.77 -14.95
N VAL A 239 4.30 -12.66 -15.95
CA VAL A 239 3.68 -11.40 -16.38
C VAL A 239 2.29 -11.25 -15.72
N PRO A 240 2.00 -10.17 -14.99
CA PRO A 240 0.73 -9.95 -14.32
C PRO A 240 -0.39 -9.65 -15.33
N GLN A 241 -1.50 -10.37 -15.18
CA GLN A 241 -2.66 -10.34 -16.08
C GLN A 241 -3.82 -9.56 -15.47
N ALA A 242 -4.10 -9.79 -14.19
CA ALA A 242 -5.22 -9.21 -13.47
C ALA A 242 -4.94 -9.15 -11.96
N MET A 243 -5.67 -8.26 -11.26
CA MET A 243 -5.60 -8.08 -9.82
C MET A 243 -7.01 -8.11 -9.21
N TRP A 244 -7.12 -8.80 -8.08
CA TRP A 244 -8.27 -8.83 -7.18
C TRP A 244 -8.07 -7.88 -6.02
N PHE A 245 -9.15 -7.27 -5.56
CA PHE A 245 -9.23 -6.42 -4.38
C PHE A 245 -10.38 -6.96 -3.52
N SER A 246 -10.10 -7.47 -2.31
CA SER A 246 -11.17 -7.90 -1.39
C SER A 246 -11.94 -6.72 -0.84
N GLN A 247 -13.25 -6.89 -0.71
CA GLN A 247 -14.16 -5.91 -0.14
C GLN A 247 -15.20 -6.69 0.66
N HIS A 248 -15.07 -6.66 2.00
CA HIS A 248 -15.99 -7.35 2.91
C HIS A 248 -16.12 -8.85 2.57
N SER A 249 -17.31 -9.30 2.16
CA SER A 249 -17.59 -10.69 1.79
C SER A 249 -17.28 -11.05 0.32
N ASN A 250 -16.94 -10.08 -0.53
CA ASN A 250 -16.48 -10.35 -1.90
C ASN A 250 -15.37 -9.39 -2.35
N GLY A 251 -15.55 -8.62 -3.44
CA GLY A 251 -14.51 -7.77 -4.01
C GLY A 251 -14.63 -7.53 -5.50
N GLN A 252 -13.58 -6.97 -6.11
CA GLN A 252 -13.57 -6.60 -7.51
C GLN A 252 -12.27 -7.03 -8.21
N ALA A 253 -12.39 -7.47 -9.47
CA ALA A 253 -11.24 -7.79 -10.33
C ALA A 253 -11.06 -6.75 -11.45
N PHE A 254 -9.80 -6.44 -11.75
CA PHE A 254 -9.40 -5.55 -12.85
C PHE A 254 -8.24 -6.16 -13.64
N THR A 255 -8.18 -5.90 -14.95
CA THR A 255 -7.01 -6.24 -15.77
C THR A 255 -5.80 -5.46 -15.28
N TYR A 256 -4.62 -6.07 -15.20
CA TYR A 256 -3.43 -5.38 -14.69
C TYR A 256 -3.04 -4.11 -15.48
N PRO A 257 -3.20 -4.03 -16.82
CA PRO A 257 -2.95 -2.80 -17.57
C PRO A 257 -3.79 -1.61 -17.11
N SER A 258 -5.06 -1.82 -16.72
CA SER A 258 -6.00 -0.74 -16.38
C SER A 258 -5.75 -0.05 -15.04
N LEU A 259 -5.00 -0.70 -14.14
CA LEU A 259 -4.72 -0.21 -12.78
C LEU A 259 -3.86 1.05 -12.76
N GLU A 260 -4.16 1.98 -11.83
CA GLU A 260 -3.22 3.04 -11.45
C GLU A 260 -1.92 2.41 -10.93
N LYS A 261 -0.80 3.02 -11.30
CA LYS A 261 0.55 2.60 -10.89
C LYS A 261 1.28 3.79 -10.30
N LEU A 262 2.24 3.54 -9.41
CA LEU A 262 2.98 4.60 -8.70
C LEU A 262 3.60 5.60 -9.69
N ASN A 263 3.32 6.89 -9.55
CA ASN A 263 3.74 7.90 -10.54
C ASN A 263 5.11 8.56 -10.26
N SER A 264 5.76 8.25 -9.13
CA SER A 264 7.03 8.85 -8.67
C SER A 264 7.76 7.96 -7.68
N GLY A 265 9.10 7.99 -7.65
CA GLY A 265 9.91 7.14 -6.75
C GLY A 265 10.31 5.79 -7.35
N PRO A 266 10.97 4.90 -6.58
CA PRO A 266 11.34 3.57 -7.06
C PRO A 266 10.08 2.72 -7.34
N GLY A 267 10.11 1.91 -8.41
CA GLY A 267 8.91 1.19 -8.88
C GLY A 267 7.91 2.03 -9.69
N LYS A 268 8.24 3.31 -9.99
CA LYS A 268 7.43 4.21 -10.82
C LYS A 268 6.98 3.55 -12.14
N GLY A 269 5.70 3.72 -12.47
CA GLY A 269 5.04 3.27 -13.69
C GLY A 269 4.78 1.76 -13.74
N LYS A 270 5.12 1.02 -12.67
CA LYS A 270 5.13 -0.44 -12.69
C LYS A 270 4.28 -1.06 -11.57
N ARG A 271 4.53 -0.73 -10.29
CA ARG A 271 3.76 -1.26 -9.14
C ARG A 271 2.32 -0.71 -9.12
N PRO A 272 1.29 -1.55 -8.98
CA PRO A 272 -0.10 -1.10 -8.92
C PRO A 272 -0.40 -0.47 -7.56
N ILE A 273 -1.41 0.40 -7.52
CA ILE A 273 -1.87 1.03 -6.29
C ILE A 273 -3.13 0.33 -5.79
N ASN A 274 -3.09 -0.07 -4.52
CA ASN A 274 -4.23 -0.42 -3.68
C ASN A 274 -4.59 0.78 -2.81
N TYR A 275 -5.89 1.00 -2.61
CA TYR A 275 -6.40 1.94 -1.61
C TYR A 275 -7.16 1.15 -0.56
N SER A 276 -6.69 1.19 0.68
CA SER A 276 -7.39 0.58 1.82
C SER A 276 -8.42 1.59 2.33
N ALA A 277 -9.65 1.13 2.52
CA ALA A 277 -10.72 1.94 3.09
C ALA A 277 -10.44 2.28 4.55
N ARG A 278 -10.80 3.51 4.95
CA ARG A 278 -10.62 3.98 6.34
C ARG A 278 -11.33 3.08 7.33
N GLY A 279 -10.58 2.44 8.23
CA GLY A 279 -11.09 1.62 9.33
C GLY A 279 -11.67 0.26 8.93
N SER A 280 -12.41 0.18 7.82
CA SER A 280 -12.96 -1.08 7.30
C SER A 280 -11.96 -1.88 6.45
N HIS A 281 -10.84 -1.25 6.09
CA HIS A 281 -9.68 -1.76 5.34
C HIS A 281 -9.93 -2.34 3.94
N ALA A 282 -11.18 -2.57 3.56
CA ALA A 282 -11.63 -3.02 2.23
C ALA A 282 -10.82 -2.37 1.10
N ASN A 283 -10.41 -3.18 0.13
CA ASN A 283 -9.43 -2.81 -0.88
C ASN A 283 -10.10 -2.29 -2.17
N TYR A 284 -9.57 -1.19 -2.70
CA TYR A 284 -10.10 -0.52 -3.88
C TYR A 284 -9.01 -0.11 -4.88
N ALA A 285 -9.35 -0.12 -6.17
CA ALA A 285 -8.45 0.26 -7.27
C ALA A 285 -8.44 1.79 -7.55
N THR A 286 -9.22 2.57 -6.81
CA THR A 286 -9.43 4.01 -6.98
C THR A 286 -9.66 4.69 -5.64
N THR A 287 -9.40 6.00 -5.54
CA THR A 287 -9.80 6.83 -4.39
C THR A 287 -11.25 7.29 -4.49
N GLY A 288 -11.91 7.52 -3.36
CA GLY A 288 -13.15 8.26 -3.27
C GLY A 288 -14.13 7.70 -2.24
N LYS A 289 -15.41 7.70 -2.60
CA LYS A 289 -16.48 7.00 -1.90
C LYS A 289 -16.78 5.69 -2.61
N HIS A 290 -17.00 4.65 -1.85
CA HIS A 290 -17.39 3.34 -2.37
C HIS A 290 -18.61 2.82 -1.63
N ASP A 291 -19.80 2.97 -2.22
CA ASP A 291 -20.97 2.25 -1.76
C ASP A 291 -20.80 0.75 -2.01
N HIS A 292 -21.16 -0.06 -1.02
CA HIS A 292 -21.20 -1.52 -1.12
C HIS A 292 -22.53 -2.12 -0.65
N THR A 293 -23.58 -1.30 -0.56
CA THR A 293 -24.97 -1.75 -0.29
C THR A 293 -25.41 -2.89 -1.23
N ILE A 294 -24.87 -2.95 -2.45
CA ILE A 294 -25.01 -4.07 -3.38
C ILE A 294 -23.62 -4.68 -3.63
N PRO A 295 -23.39 -5.97 -3.31
CA PRO A 295 -22.11 -6.63 -3.61
C PRO A 295 -21.69 -6.47 -5.08
N ASP A 296 -20.38 -6.28 -5.28
CA ASP A 296 -19.68 -6.05 -6.55
C ASP A 296 -19.96 -4.72 -7.27
N LEU A 297 -20.97 -3.95 -6.87
CA LEU A 297 -21.35 -2.69 -7.51
C LEU A 297 -20.95 -1.47 -6.66
N ASN A 298 -19.92 -0.77 -7.10
CA ASN A 298 -19.31 0.34 -6.38
C ASN A 298 -19.94 1.66 -6.79
N LEU A 299 -21.03 2.08 -6.12
CA LEU A 299 -21.72 3.33 -6.45
C LEU A 299 -21.10 4.54 -5.73
N PRO A 300 -21.13 5.75 -6.33
CA PRO A 300 -20.63 6.96 -5.66
C PRO A 300 -21.48 7.43 -4.48
N ASN A 301 -22.70 6.90 -4.33
CA ASN A 301 -23.63 7.16 -3.23
C ASN A 301 -24.45 5.89 -2.92
N GLY A 302 -24.65 5.60 -1.64
CA GLY A 302 -25.57 4.57 -1.14
C GLY A 302 -25.65 4.60 0.39
N PHE A 303 -26.05 3.49 1.02
CA PHE A 303 -26.32 3.44 2.45
C PHE A 303 -25.12 3.03 3.30
N ILE A 304 -24.20 2.24 2.75
CA ILE A 304 -23.01 1.76 3.44
C ILE A 304 -21.80 2.13 2.55
N ILE A 305 -21.00 3.10 3.02
CA ILE A 305 -19.99 3.77 2.20
C ILE A 305 -18.61 3.67 2.87
N ASP A 306 -17.67 3.09 2.12
CA ASP A 306 -16.24 3.15 2.41
C ASP A 306 -15.59 4.40 1.82
N TYR A 307 -14.48 4.83 2.43
CA TYR A 307 -13.75 6.05 2.08
C TYR A 307 -12.28 5.75 1.87
N THR A 308 -11.74 6.17 0.73
CA THR A 308 -10.34 5.93 0.34
C THR A 308 -9.68 7.22 -0.17
N SER A 309 -8.41 7.42 0.18
CA SER A 309 -7.63 8.58 -0.26
C SER A 309 -6.12 8.30 -0.28
N LYS A 310 -5.33 9.27 -0.76
CA LYS A 310 -3.86 9.18 -0.83
C LYS A 310 -3.22 9.68 0.47
N GLY A 311 -3.43 8.93 1.56
CA GLY A 311 -2.82 9.16 2.86
C GLY A 311 -1.43 8.54 2.97
N THR A 312 -1.19 7.77 4.02
CA THR A 312 0.11 7.14 4.27
C THR A 312 0.37 6.02 3.25
N LEU A 313 1.47 6.13 2.51
CA LEU A 313 1.93 5.08 1.61
C LEU A 313 2.62 3.96 2.40
N TRP A 314 2.16 2.74 2.19
CA TRP A 314 2.65 1.51 2.80
C TRP A 314 3.20 0.57 1.72
N ASP A 315 4.29 -0.12 2.05
CA ASP A 315 4.89 -1.15 1.21
C ASP A 315 4.80 -2.53 1.90
N PRO A 316 3.79 -3.35 1.54
CA PRO A 316 3.55 -4.67 2.11
C PRO A 316 4.75 -5.63 2.08
N VAL A 317 5.65 -5.54 1.08
CA VAL A 317 6.74 -6.51 0.92
C VAL A 317 7.93 -6.24 1.86
N LEU A 318 7.97 -5.10 2.56
CA LEU A 318 9.10 -4.71 3.42
C LEU A 318 9.08 -5.34 4.83
N ASN A 319 7.93 -5.86 5.28
CA ASN A 319 7.81 -6.84 6.37
C ASN A 319 6.64 -7.78 6.08
N ALA A 320 6.92 -8.88 5.41
CA ALA A 320 5.96 -9.96 5.22
C ALA A 320 6.59 -11.29 5.63
N TYR A 321 5.75 -12.21 6.10
CA TYR A 321 6.05 -13.62 5.98
C TYR A 321 5.76 -14.07 4.54
N PHE A 322 6.56 -15.00 4.03
CA PHE A 322 6.45 -15.51 2.66
C PHE A 322 6.19 -17.01 2.67
N TYR A 323 5.25 -17.48 1.86
CA TYR A 323 4.84 -18.88 1.83
C TYR A 323 4.64 -19.38 0.41
N ASN A 324 5.04 -20.62 0.13
CA ASN A 324 4.47 -21.39 -0.98
C ASN A 324 3.16 -22.03 -0.50
N TYR A 325 2.16 -22.12 -1.37
CA TYR A 325 0.89 -22.80 -1.09
C TYR A 325 0.68 -24.00 -2.00
N ASN A 326 0.33 -25.15 -1.41
CA ASN A 326 -0.06 -26.34 -2.13
C ASN A 326 -1.59 -26.52 -2.09
N GLY A 327 -2.25 -26.15 -3.19
CA GLY A 327 -3.70 -26.26 -3.33
C GLY A 327 -4.26 -27.69 -3.43
N SER A 328 -3.42 -28.73 -3.51
CA SER A 328 -3.87 -30.13 -3.45
C SER A 328 -3.95 -30.68 -2.01
N THR A 329 -3.12 -30.16 -1.12
CA THR A 329 -3.07 -30.56 0.30
C THR A 329 -3.63 -29.49 1.25
N ASN A 330 -3.87 -28.28 0.74
CA ASN A 330 -4.20 -27.08 1.51
C ASN A 330 -3.14 -26.77 2.60
N THR A 331 -1.86 -26.85 2.22
CA THR A 331 -0.73 -26.62 3.13
C THR A 331 0.14 -25.44 2.69
N PHE A 332 0.73 -24.79 3.68
CA PHE A 332 1.72 -23.74 3.51
C PHE A 332 3.12 -24.31 3.73
N GLU A 333 4.11 -23.77 3.01
CA GLU A 333 5.54 -24.01 3.26
C GLU A 333 6.19 -22.64 3.51
N GLY A 334 6.75 -22.45 4.70
CA GLY A 334 7.35 -21.19 5.15
C GLY A 334 8.70 -20.91 4.50
N ILE A 335 8.77 -19.85 3.69
CA ILE A 335 10.02 -19.41 3.06
C ILE A 335 10.87 -18.66 4.10
N ASN A 336 12.18 -18.95 4.16
CA ASN A 336 13.14 -18.39 5.12
C ASN A 336 12.72 -18.54 6.60
N GLY A 337 12.03 -19.64 6.93
CA GLY A 337 11.59 -19.92 8.31
C GLY A 337 10.34 -19.14 8.74
N ALA A 338 9.54 -18.64 7.79
CA ALA A 338 8.22 -18.08 8.09
C ALA A 338 7.34 -19.10 8.85
N PRO A 339 6.66 -18.68 9.93
CA PRO A 339 5.96 -19.59 10.82
C PRO A 339 4.62 -20.05 10.21
N GLU A 340 4.38 -21.36 10.15
CA GLU A 340 3.22 -21.95 9.48
C GLU A 340 1.98 -22.09 10.39
N GLY A 341 2.16 -22.09 11.71
CA GLY A 341 1.08 -22.39 12.66
C GLY A 341 -0.06 -21.37 12.65
N ALA A 342 0.22 -20.09 12.43
CA ALA A 342 -0.79 -19.05 12.27
C ALA A 342 -1.57 -19.23 10.96
N MET A 343 -0.90 -19.61 9.87
CA MET A 343 -1.52 -19.82 8.56
C MET A 343 -2.49 -21.01 8.56
N HIS A 344 -2.23 -21.98 9.43
CA HIS A 344 -3.04 -23.17 9.63
C HIS A 344 -4.13 -23.05 10.70
N PHE A 345 -4.22 -21.95 11.45
CA PHE A 345 -5.27 -21.78 12.45
C PHE A 345 -6.63 -21.55 11.77
N ARG A 346 -7.63 -22.35 12.15
CA ARG A 346 -8.96 -22.40 11.51
C ARG A 346 -10.04 -21.54 12.20
N GLY A 347 -9.73 -20.99 13.37
CA GLY A 347 -10.66 -20.17 14.13
C GLY A 347 -10.62 -18.70 13.73
N HIS A 348 -11.26 -17.89 14.56
CA HIS A 348 -11.48 -16.47 14.36
C HIS A 348 -10.36 -15.63 15.00
N TRP A 349 -9.84 -14.66 14.26
CA TRP A 349 -8.71 -13.81 14.65
C TRP A 349 -9.07 -12.66 15.60
N GLY A 350 -10.18 -12.79 16.32
CA GLY A 350 -10.64 -11.85 17.33
C GLY A 350 -11.76 -12.43 18.18
N ASP A 351 -12.36 -11.56 19.00
CA ASP A 351 -13.53 -11.83 19.83
C ASP A 351 -14.69 -12.50 19.06
N GLU A 352 -15.49 -13.28 19.78
CA GLU A 352 -16.82 -13.70 19.35
C GLU A 352 -17.79 -12.50 19.37
N GLN A 353 -18.76 -12.46 18.46
CA GLN A 353 -19.81 -11.43 18.42
C GLN A 353 -20.43 -11.24 19.81
N TYR A 354 -20.40 -10.01 20.33
CA TYR A 354 -20.94 -9.72 21.65
C TYR A 354 -22.46 -9.98 21.69
N PRO A 355 -22.97 -10.63 22.75
CA PRO A 355 -24.39 -10.96 22.84
C PRO A 355 -25.25 -9.71 23.00
N VAL A 356 -26.50 -9.78 22.53
CA VAL A 356 -27.48 -8.73 22.77
C VAL A 356 -27.68 -8.56 24.29
N GLY A 357 -27.45 -7.36 24.80
CA GLY A 357 -27.47 -7.05 26.23
C GLY A 357 -26.10 -7.00 26.92
N ASP A 358 -24.99 -7.31 26.21
CA ASP A 358 -23.65 -6.95 26.70
C ASP A 358 -23.55 -5.41 26.80
N PRO A 359 -23.02 -4.83 27.90
CA PRO A 359 -22.94 -3.38 28.07
C PRO A 359 -22.08 -2.67 27.01
N ARG A 360 -21.18 -3.40 26.33
CA ARG A 360 -20.37 -2.91 25.22
C ARG A 360 -21.10 -2.97 23.88
N GLN A 361 -22.21 -3.71 23.80
CA GLN A 361 -22.97 -3.97 22.57
C GLN A 361 -24.29 -3.17 22.56
N PRO A 362 -24.36 -2.05 21.82
CA PRO A 362 -25.62 -1.33 21.60
C PRO A 362 -26.69 -2.22 20.97
N GLU A 363 -27.95 -1.88 21.21
CA GLU A 363 -29.11 -2.53 20.61
C GLU A 363 -29.00 -2.63 19.07
N PRO A 364 -29.36 -3.77 18.46
CA PRO A 364 -29.24 -3.98 17.02
C PRO A 364 -29.97 -2.91 16.19
N PHE A 365 -29.32 -2.43 15.13
CA PHE A 365 -29.87 -1.45 14.19
C PHE A 365 -30.24 -2.15 12.88
N PHE A 366 -31.54 -2.29 12.61
CA PHE A 366 -32.07 -3.05 11.45
C PHE A 366 -31.53 -4.49 11.33
N GLY A 367 -31.20 -5.12 12.46
CA GLY A 367 -30.63 -6.48 12.51
C GLY A 367 -29.10 -6.55 12.45
N PHE A 368 -28.42 -5.43 12.21
CA PHE A 368 -26.97 -5.32 12.30
C PHE A 368 -26.55 -4.92 13.72
N VAL A 369 -25.37 -5.37 14.16
CA VAL A 369 -24.82 -5.07 15.48
C VAL A 369 -23.53 -4.26 15.37
N LYS A 370 -23.10 -3.64 16.48
CA LYS A 370 -21.82 -2.91 16.54
C LYS A 370 -20.65 -3.88 16.39
N TYR A 371 -20.41 -4.72 17.39
CA TYR A 371 -19.30 -5.68 17.39
C TYR A 371 -19.76 -7.01 16.78
N VAL A 372 -19.03 -7.50 15.79
CA VAL A 372 -19.21 -8.83 15.17
C VAL A 372 -17.99 -9.71 15.43
N SER A 373 -18.11 -11.01 15.17
CA SER A 373 -17.00 -11.94 15.32
C SER A 373 -15.82 -11.56 14.42
N GLY A 374 -14.58 -11.70 14.94
CA GLY A 374 -13.36 -11.56 14.14
C GLY A 374 -13.34 -12.51 12.93
N PRO A 375 -12.62 -12.21 11.84
CA PRO A 375 -12.61 -13.04 10.64
C PRO A 375 -11.73 -14.29 10.81
N THR A 376 -11.98 -15.33 10.02
CA THR A 376 -11.04 -16.45 9.91
C THR A 376 -9.81 -16.10 9.06
N GLY A 377 -8.76 -16.91 9.18
CA GLY A 377 -7.46 -16.64 8.59
C GLY A 377 -7.37 -16.80 7.05
N PRO A 378 -6.19 -16.56 6.46
CA PRO A 378 -5.97 -16.60 5.01
C PRO A 378 -6.37 -17.90 4.30
N GLN A 379 -6.36 -19.04 5.00
CA GLN A 379 -6.71 -20.36 4.44
C GLN A 379 -8.14 -20.40 3.86
N ASP A 380 -9.09 -19.68 4.46
CA ASP A 380 -10.49 -19.69 4.04
C ASP A 380 -10.79 -18.73 2.86
N LYS A 381 -9.81 -17.92 2.44
CA LYS A 381 -9.98 -16.84 1.44
C LYS A 381 -9.86 -17.36 -0.01
N TYR A 382 -10.30 -18.60 -0.24
CA TYR A 382 -10.31 -19.31 -1.53
C TYR A 382 -8.95 -19.36 -2.25
N LEU A 383 -7.85 -19.66 -1.54
CA LEU A 383 -6.50 -19.66 -2.12
C LEU A 383 -6.37 -20.57 -3.37
N GLY A 384 -7.04 -21.73 -3.36
CA GLY A 384 -7.07 -22.69 -4.47
C GLY A 384 -7.88 -22.28 -5.71
N ARG A 385 -8.49 -21.09 -5.75
CA ARG A 385 -9.49 -20.68 -6.75
C ARG A 385 -9.04 -20.79 -8.22
N GLY A 386 -9.96 -21.21 -9.11
CA GLY A 386 -9.69 -21.33 -10.55
C GLY A 386 -9.61 -19.97 -11.26
N ASN A 387 -10.53 -19.05 -10.95
CA ASN A 387 -10.60 -17.71 -11.55
C ASN A 387 -9.86 -16.67 -10.69
N VAL A 388 -9.78 -15.42 -11.17
CA VAL A 388 -9.20 -14.31 -10.40
C VAL A 388 -10.04 -13.99 -9.16
N CYS A 389 -11.36 -14.02 -9.32
CA CYS A 389 -12.37 -13.90 -8.27
C CYS A 389 -12.56 -15.23 -7.51
N PRO A 390 -13.02 -15.20 -6.24
CA PRO A 390 -13.33 -16.38 -5.45
C PRO A 390 -14.44 -17.25 -6.08
N GLY A 391 -14.47 -18.53 -5.67
CA GLY A 391 -15.46 -19.51 -6.13
C GLY A 391 -16.71 -19.55 -5.26
N ASN A 392 -17.31 -18.39 -4.97
CA ASN A 392 -18.43 -18.22 -4.03
C ASN A 392 -19.82 -18.21 -4.69
N GLY A 393 -19.91 -18.56 -5.97
CA GLY A 393 -21.17 -18.55 -6.74
C GLY A 393 -21.49 -17.22 -7.43
N ILE A 394 -20.74 -16.15 -7.16
CA ILE A 394 -20.87 -14.86 -7.84
C ILE A 394 -20.06 -14.89 -9.16
N PRO A 395 -20.61 -14.39 -10.30
CA PRO A 395 -19.89 -14.43 -11.57
C PRO A 395 -18.62 -13.57 -11.55
N CYS A 396 -17.50 -14.11 -12.05
CA CYS A 396 -16.22 -13.39 -12.04
C CYS A 396 -16.11 -12.39 -13.20
N PHE A 397 -16.26 -11.10 -12.89
CA PHE A 397 -16.08 -10.00 -13.84
C PHE A 397 -14.71 -9.32 -13.66
N ILE A 398 -13.84 -9.41 -14.68
CA ILE A 398 -12.56 -8.71 -14.73
C ILE A 398 -12.71 -7.45 -15.58
N ARG A 399 -12.63 -6.27 -14.96
CA ARG A 399 -12.86 -4.97 -15.59
C ARG A 399 -11.61 -4.46 -16.33
N ASP A 400 -11.76 -3.92 -17.54
CA ASP A 400 -10.67 -3.35 -18.36
C ASP A 400 -10.44 -1.84 -18.10
N ARG A 401 -11.26 -1.22 -17.24
CA ARG A 401 -11.21 0.22 -16.91
C ARG A 401 -11.50 0.43 -15.44
N LEU A 402 -10.94 1.51 -14.90
CA LEU A 402 -11.29 2.02 -13.58
C LEU A 402 -12.55 2.90 -13.68
N GLY A 403 -13.50 2.69 -12.77
CA GLY A 403 -14.75 3.41 -12.68
C GLY A 403 -15.72 2.69 -11.74
N PRO A 404 -16.80 3.37 -11.31
CA PRO A 404 -17.97 2.71 -10.71
C PRO A 404 -18.63 1.75 -11.72
#